data_AF-A0A7J9XXH2-F1
#
_entry.id   AF-A0A7J9XXH2-F1
#
_cell.length_a   1.000
_cell.length_b   1.000
_cell.length_c   1.000
_cell.angle_alpha   90.00
_cell.angle_beta   90.00
_cell.angle_gamma   90.00
#
_symmetry.space_group_name_H-M   'P 1'
#
loop_
_entity.id
_entity.type
_entity.pdbx_description
1 polymer ?
#
loop_
_entity_poly.entity_id
_entity_poly.type
_entity_poly.pdbx_seq_one_letter_code
_entity_poly.pdbx_strand_id
1 'polypeptide(L)'
;MTGARIVHDTLEQQGWDVEIADAQKVKGLAPLACKTDKIDSLVLAVLSHRDLVPAIWLPDPRVREERELARFRLHLVKHKSSLKNRIHSTLINFGRPCPVTDLFGAEGRRLLDLGASASAAERRAYLLRKADVLERLAAEVGRFAARARKEAERS
;
A
#
# COMPACT_ATOMS: atom_id res chain seq x y z
N MET A 1 -4.54 -10.66 -8.29
CA MET A 1 -4.21 -10.73 -9.73
C MET A 1 -2.78 -10.25 -9.94
N THR A 2 -1.79 -11.14 -9.78
CA THR A 2 -0.37 -10.79 -9.99
C THR A 2 0.17 -11.37 -11.30
N GLY A 3 -0.39 -12.51 -11.75
CA GLY A 3 0.07 -13.22 -12.95
C GLY A 3 -0.12 -12.45 -14.26
N ALA A 4 -1.34 -11.95 -14.54
CA ALA A 4 -1.64 -11.24 -15.80
C ALA A 4 -0.75 -10.01 -16.02
N ARG A 5 -0.40 -9.30 -14.94
CA ARG A 5 0.51 -8.16 -14.99
C ARG A 5 1.93 -8.58 -15.39
N ILE A 6 2.45 -9.67 -14.82
CA ILE A 6 3.81 -10.14 -15.13
C ILE A 6 3.90 -10.49 -16.62
N VAL A 7 2.88 -11.15 -17.16
CA VAL A 7 2.82 -11.50 -18.58
C VAL A 7 2.79 -10.23 -19.45
N HIS A 8 1.92 -9.27 -19.13
CA HIS A 8 1.87 -7.98 -19.82
C HIS A 8 3.22 -7.27 -19.80
N ASP A 9 3.79 -7.04 -18.62
CA ASP A 9 5.06 -6.31 -18.48
C ASP A 9 6.21 -7.01 -19.23
N THR A 10 6.24 -8.35 -19.23
CA THR A 10 7.26 -9.14 -19.96
C THR A 10 7.12 -8.99 -21.48
N LEU A 11 5.89 -9.05 -22.00
CA LEU A 11 5.62 -8.95 -23.43
C LEU A 11 5.87 -7.54 -23.96
N GLU A 12 5.47 -6.50 -23.21
CA GLU A 12 5.77 -5.10 -23.51
C GLU A 12 7.28 -4.85 -23.62
N GLN A 13 8.09 -5.44 -22.72
CA GLN A 13 9.56 -5.35 -22.79
C GLN A 13 10.16 -5.99 -24.05
N GLN A 14 9.43 -6.91 -24.69
CA GLN A 14 9.82 -7.50 -25.97
C GLN A 14 9.28 -6.72 -27.18
N GLY A 15 8.63 -5.57 -26.96
CA GLY A 15 8.11 -4.68 -28.01
C GLY A 15 6.73 -5.07 -28.55
N TRP A 16 5.97 -5.87 -27.81
CA TRP A 16 4.57 -6.16 -28.14
C TRP A 16 3.65 -5.10 -27.56
N ASP A 17 2.58 -4.78 -28.28
CA ASP A 17 1.45 -4.01 -27.75
C ASP A 17 0.46 -4.99 -27.08
N VAL A 18 0.23 -4.82 -25.78
CA VAL A 18 -0.47 -5.81 -24.95
C VAL A 18 -1.65 -5.19 -24.21
N GLU A 19 -2.83 -5.73 -24.48
CA GLU A 19 -4.04 -5.40 -23.72
C GLU A 19 -4.36 -6.47 -22.67
N ILE A 20 -4.82 -6.04 -21.49
CA ILE A 20 -5.40 -6.94 -20.49
C ILE A 20 -6.92 -6.79 -20.52
N ALA A 21 -7.65 -7.85 -20.87
CA ALA A 21 -9.11 -7.82 -20.91
C ALA A 21 -9.74 -8.00 -19.51
N ASP A 22 -10.82 -7.25 -19.22
CA ASP A 22 -11.67 -7.50 -18.07
C ASP A 22 -12.47 -8.79 -18.25
N ALA A 23 -12.11 -9.82 -17.50
CA ALA A 23 -12.73 -11.15 -17.60
C ALA A 23 -14.25 -11.15 -17.39
N GLN A 24 -14.79 -10.26 -16.55
CA GLN A 24 -16.24 -10.18 -16.33
C GLN A 24 -16.95 -9.58 -17.54
N LYS A 25 -16.37 -8.52 -18.13
CA LYS A 25 -16.93 -7.89 -19.33
C LYS A 25 -16.81 -8.80 -20.55
N VAL A 26 -15.68 -9.51 -20.72
CA VAL A 26 -15.52 -10.50 -21.80
C VAL A 26 -16.61 -11.57 -21.72
N LYS A 27 -16.90 -12.09 -20.52
CA LYS A 27 -17.95 -13.08 -20.31
C LYS A 27 -19.34 -12.55 -20.68
N GLY A 28 -19.59 -11.25 -20.47
CA GLY A 28 -20.84 -10.60 -20.89
C GLY A 28 -20.95 -10.41 -22.40
N LEU A 29 -19.83 -10.15 -23.08
CA LEU A 29 -19.79 -9.93 -24.54
C LEU A 29 -19.81 -11.24 -25.34
N ALA A 30 -19.13 -12.28 -24.85
CA ALA A 30 -19.04 -13.58 -25.48
C ALA A 30 -19.36 -14.67 -24.44
N PRO A 31 -20.64 -14.91 -24.12
CA PRO A 31 -21.02 -15.95 -23.18
C PRO A 31 -20.65 -17.32 -23.75
N LEU A 32 -19.65 -17.95 -23.12
CA LEU A 32 -19.15 -19.25 -23.52
C LEU A 32 -19.98 -20.37 -22.89
N ALA A 33 -20.44 -21.32 -23.72
CA ALA A 33 -21.12 -22.53 -23.25
C ALA A 33 -20.18 -23.46 -22.46
N CYS A 34 -18.88 -23.43 -22.77
CA CYS A 34 -17.84 -24.16 -22.06
C CYS A 34 -16.55 -23.33 -22.05
N LYS A 35 -15.95 -23.15 -20.86
CA LYS A 35 -14.69 -22.40 -20.69
C LYS A 35 -13.52 -23.37 -20.83
N THR A 36 -12.72 -23.18 -21.88
CA THR A 36 -11.46 -23.91 -22.10
C THR A 36 -10.42 -22.93 -22.60
N ASP A 37 -9.14 -23.17 -22.33
CA ASP A 37 -8.05 -22.26 -22.73
C ASP A 37 -8.03 -22.02 -24.26
N LYS A 38 -8.37 -23.05 -25.05
CA LYS A 38 -8.50 -22.95 -26.51
C LYS A 38 -9.62 -22.00 -26.93
N ILE A 39 -10.79 -22.14 -26.32
CA ILE A 39 -11.96 -21.30 -26.64
C ILE A 39 -11.74 -19.87 -26.14
N ASP A 40 -11.19 -19.69 -24.95
CA ASP A 40 -10.89 -18.38 -24.38
C ASP A 40 -9.89 -17.61 -25.28
N SER A 41 -8.85 -18.27 -25.77
CA SER A 41 -7.86 -17.66 -26.68
C SER A 41 -8.50 -17.24 -28.00
N LEU A 42 -9.39 -18.07 -28.56
CA LEU A 42 -10.12 -17.74 -29.79
C LEU A 42 -11.05 -16.54 -29.60
N VAL A 43 -11.77 -16.49 -28.48
CA VAL A 43 -12.64 -15.35 -28.15
C VAL A 43 -11.83 -14.06 -28.06
N LEU A 44 -10.71 -14.08 -27.32
CA LEU A 44 -9.86 -12.90 -27.19
C LEU A 44 -9.27 -12.46 -28.53
N ALA A 45 -8.87 -13.39 -29.39
CA ALA A 45 -8.39 -13.08 -30.74
C ALA A 45 -9.49 -12.41 -31.61
N VAL A 46 -10.73 -12.90 -31.54
CA VAL A 46 -11.86 -12.29 -32.26
C VAL A 46 -12.19 -10.89 -31.72
N LEU A 47 -12.16 -10.70 -30.39
CA LEU A 47 -12.39 -9.41 -29.78
C LEU A 47 -11.29 -8.40 -30.14
N SER A 48 -10.02 -8.83 -30.12
CA SER A 48 -8.87 -8.01 -30.52
C SER A 48 -8.95 -7.61 -31.99
N HIS A 49 -9.24 -8.56 -32.90
CA HIS A 49 -9.37 -8.27 -34.32
C HIS A 49 -10.50 -7.29 -34.66
N ARG A 50 -11.49 -7.15 -33.77
CA ARG A 50 -12.65 -6.26 -33.94
C ARG A 50 -12.56 -4.97 -33.13
N ASP A 51 -11.44 -4.73 -32.43
CA ASP A 51 -11.29 -3.60 -31.51
C ASP A 51 -12.38 -3.56 -30.41
N LEU A 52 -12.81 -4.74 -29.95
CA LEU A 52 -13.87 -4.94 -28.94
C LEU A 52 -13.34 -5.44 -27.59
N VAL A 53 -12.03 -5.42 -27.37
CA VAL A 53 -11.43 -5.87 -26.12
C VAL A 53 -11.86 -4.90 -25.01
N PRO A 54 -12.53 -5.39 -23.95
CA PRO A 54 -12.84 -4.55 -22.80
C PRO A 54 -11.58 -4.41 -21.94
N ALA A 55 -10.60 -3.66 -22.44
CA ALA A 55 -9.30 -3.51 -21.79
C ALA A 55 -9.44 -2.84 -20.42
N ILE A 56 -8.72 -3.38 -19.43
CA ILE A 56 -8.53 -2.71 -18.14
C ILE A 56 -7.38 -1.72 -18.27
N TRP A 57 -7.58 -0.53 -17.73
CA TRP A 57 -6.49 0.42 -17.61
C TRP A 57 -5.45 -0.10 -16.62
N LEU A 58 -4.21 -0.24 -17.10
CA LEU A 58 -3.05 -0.54 -16.28
C LEU A 58 -2.19 0.73 -16.15
N PRO A 59 -1.89 1.19 -14.92
CA PRO A 59 -0.98 2.30 -14.77
C PRO A 59 0.42 1.90 -15.24
N ASP A 60 1.12 2.86 -15.84
CA ASP A 60 2.52 2.76 -16.21
C ASP A 60 3.39 2.26 -15.03
N PRO A 61 4.44 1.44 -15.27
CA PRO A 61 5.37 0.98 -14.26
C PRO A 61 5.78 2.04 -13.22
N ARG A 62 6.11 3.26 -13.66
CA ARG A 62 6.51 4.37 -12.79
C ARG A 62 5.39 4.81 -11.86
N VAL A 63 4.19 5.00 -12.41
CA VAL A 63 3.00 5.37 -11.62
C VAL A 63 2.66 4.29 -10.61
N ARG A 64 2.85 3.01 -10.95
CA ARG A 64 2.65 1.89 -10.02
C ARG A 64 3.64 1.95 -8.86
N GLU A 65 4.92 2.15 -9.14
CA GLU A 65 5.96 2.28 -8.12
C GLU A 65 5.66 3.43 -7.14
N GLU A 66 5.29 4.61 -7.65
CA GLU A 66 4.90 5.74 -6.80
C GLU A 66 3.71 5.40 -5.91
N ARG A 67 2.71 4.70 -6.45
CA ARG A 67 1.52 4.27 -5.68
C ARG A 67 1.89 3.26 -4.61
N GLU A 68 2.82 2.34 -4.86
CA GLU A 68 3.29 1.39 -3.86
C GLU A 68 4.04 2.09 -2.73
N LEU A 69 4.94 3.03 -3.04
CA LEU A 69 5.62 3.85 -2.02
C LEU A 69 4.62 4.66 -1.18
N ALA A 70 3.62 5.27 -1.82
CA ALA A 70 2.57 6.02 -1.14
C ALA A 70 1.72 5.12 -0.22
N ARG A 71 1.33 3.93 -0.69
CA ARG A 71 0.60 2.92 0.10
C ARG A 71 1.42 2.46 1.30
N PHE A 72 2.71 2.19 1.10
CA PHE A 72 3.60 1.77 2.16
C PHE A 72 3.76 2.85 3.23
N ARG A 73 3.95 4.12 2.82
CA ARG A 73 3.97 5.25 3.76
C ARG A 73 2.66 5.36 4.54
N LEU A 74 1.52 5.27 3.86
CA LEU A 74 0.19 5.31 4.51
C LEU A 74 0.05 4.18 5.54
N HIS A 75 0.53 2.98 5.23
CA HIS A 75 0.55 1.85 6.15
C HIS A 75 1.37 2.18 7.41
N LEU A 76 2.60 2.67 7.27
CA LEU A 76 3.45 3.05 8.40
C LEU A 76 2.80 4.12 9.30
N VAL A 77 2.18 5.14 8.69
CA VAL A 77 1.44 6.18 9.42
C VAL A 77 0.25 5.59 10.17
N LYS A 78 -0.53 4.69 9.56
CA LYS A 78 -1.64 3.99 10.24
C LYS A 78 -1.14 3.16 11.43
N HIS A 79 0.00 2.49 11.30
CA HIS A 79 0.62 1.76 12.41
C HIS A 79 1.02 2.69 13.56
N LYS A 80 1.55 3.88 13.26
CA LYS A 80 1.86 4.91 14.27
C LYS A 80 0.59 5.35 15.01
N SER A 81 -0.48 5.66 14.28
CA SER A 81 -1.76 6.08 14.88
C SER A 81 -2.40 4.98 15.72
N SER A 82 -2.37 3.73 15.25
CA SER A 82 -2.86 2.57 15.99
C SER A 82 -2.10 2.37 17.32
N LEU A 83 -0.78 2.57 17.29
CA LEU A 83 0.05 2.52 18.49
C LEU A 83 -0.34 3.60 19.51
N LYS A 84 -0.54 4.84 19.06
CA LYS A 84 -1.01 5.95 19.92
C LYS A 84 -2.34 5.59 20.57
N ASN A 85 -3.32 5.20 19.76
CA ASN A 85 -4.66 4.86 20.23
C ASN A 85 -4.63 3.75 21.27
N ARG A 86 -3.82 2.71 21.05
CA ARG A 86 -3.66 1.61 22.01
C ARG A 86 -3.12 2.09 23.36
N ILE A 87 -2.19 3.05 23.37
CA ILE A 87 -1.66 3.61 24.62
C ILE A 87 -2.72 4.47 25.31
N HIS A 88 -3.44 5.32 24.57
CA HIS A 88 -4.56 6.09 25.13
C HIS A 88 -5.61 5.18 25.77
N SER A 89 -6.05 4.12 25.09
CA SER A 89 -7.00 3.15 25.65
C SER A 89 -6.45 2.47 26.90
N THR A 90 -5.15 2.14 26.91
CA THR A 90 -4.52 1.54 28.09
C THR A 90 -4.55 2.51 29.27
N LEU A 91 -4.19 3.78 29.07
CA LEU A 91 -4.20 4.80 30.12
C LEU A 91 -5.60 5.01 30.70
N ILE A 92 -6.61 5.11 29.83
CA ILE A 92 -8.03 5.24 30.24
C ILE A 92 -8.47 4.05 31.08
N ASN A 93 -8.13 2.82 30.67
CA ASN A 93 -8.48 1.61 31.41
C ASN A 93 -7.87 1.56 32.83
N PHE A 94 -6.74 2.25 33.04
CA PHE A 94 -6.12 2.40 34.36
C PHE A 94 -6.51 3.70 35.09
N GLY A 95 -7.55 4.40 34.62
CA GLY A 95 -8.04 5.63 35.24
C GLY A 95 -7.08 6.82 35.13
N ARG A 96 -6.13 6.78 34.18
CA ARG A 96 -5.13 7.83 33.99
C ARG A 96 -5.51 8.70 32.81
N PRO A 97 -5.96 9.95 33.03
CA PRO A 97 -6.22 10.86 31.92
C PRO A 97 -4.92 11.18 31.18
N CYS A 98 -5.00 11.26 29.85
CA CYS A 98 -3.90 11.68 29.00
C CYS A 98 -4.23 13.06 28.41
N PRO A 99 -3.81 14.16 29.04
CA PRO A 99 -4.20 15.52 28.63
C PRO A 99 -3.45 16.02 27.37
N VAL A 100 -2.59 15.20 26.78
CA VAL A 100 -1.80 15.57 25.61
C VAL A 100 -2.42 15.07 24.31
N THR A 101 -2.36 15.91 23.29
CA THR A 101 -2.73 15.58 21.91
C THR A 101 -1.64 14.78 21.20
N ASP A 102 -0.36 15.00 21.54
CA ASP A 102 0.77 14.22 21.05
C ASP A 102 1.50 13.45 22.16
N LEU A 103 1.09 12.19 22.31
CA LEU A 103 1.66 11.24 23.26
C LEU A 103 3.17 10.97 23.04
N PHE A 104 3.68 11.12 21.81
CA PHE A 104 5.09 10.91 21.50
C PHE A 104 5.89 12.21 21.44
N GLY A 105 5.25 13.36 21.69
CA GLY A 105 5.92 14.65 21.85
C GLY A 105 6.65 14.74 23.19
N ALA A 106 7.37 15.83 23.41
CA ALA A 106 8.16 16.03 24.63
C ALA A 106 7.30 15.89 25.91
N GLU A 107 6.11 16.49 25.92
CA GLU A 107 5.21 16.46 27.07
C GLU A 107 4.57 15.08 27.28
N GLY A 108 4.15 14.41 26.20
CA GLY A 108 3.62 13.05 26.27
C GLY A 108 4.65 12.03 26.79
N ARG A 109 5.92 12.18 26.38
CA ARG A 109 7.02 11.33 26.89
C ARG A 109 7.26 11.55 28.39
N ARG A 110 7.25 12.80 28.86
CA ARG A 110 7.34 13.11 30.30
C ARG A 110 6.20 12.49 31.10
N LEU A 111 4.96 12.61 30.61
CA LEU A 111 3.80 11.99 31.24
C LEU A 111 3.90 10.46 31.32
N LEU A 112 4.47 9.82 30.30
CA LEU A 112 4.68 8.37 30.31
C LEU A 112 5.79 7.93 31.29
N ASP A 113 6.75 8.80 31.61
CA ASP A 113 7.80 8.51 32.59
C ASP A 113 7.33 8.65 34.05
N LEU A 114 6.30 9.46 34.29
CA LEU A 114 5.81 9.83 35.63
C LEU A 114 5.06 8.75 36.43
N GLY A 115 5.07 7.49 36.00
CA GLY A 115 4.67 6.43 36.92
C GLY A 115 4.45 5.09 36.27
N ALA A 116 5.33 4.13 36.54
CA ALA A 116 5.02 2.73 36.36
C ALA A 116 6.04 1.82 37.07
N SER A 117 5.60 0.62 37.42
CA SER A 117 6.47 -0.49 37.83
C SER A 117 7.53 -0.81 36.76
N ALA A 118 8.58 -1.56 37.13
CA ALA A 118 9.65 -1.96 36.20
C ALA A 118 9.14 -2.59 34.89
N SER A 119 8.14 -3.50 34.98
CA SER A 119 7.53 -4.15 33.82
C SER A 119 6.78 -3.19 32.88
N ALA A 120 6.22 -2.12 33.41
CA ALA A 120 5.57 -1.09 32.61
C ALA A 120 6.57 -0.09 32.01
N ALA A 121 7.74 0.10 32.64
CA ALA A 121 8.84 0.87 32.06
C ALA A 121 9.43 0.22 30.81
N GLU A 122 9.64 -1.10 30.83
CA GLU A 122 10.12 -1.86 29.66
C GLU A 122 9.12 -1.79 28.49
N ARG A 123 7.82 -1.98 28.78
CA ARG A 123 6.76 -1.86 27.79
C ARG A 123 6.71 -0.45 27.20
N ARG A 124 6.84 0.60 28.02
CA ARG A 124 6.94 2.00 27.56
C ARG A 124 8.13 2.18 26.62
N ALA A 125 9.32 1.76 27.02
CA ALA A 125 10.54 1.89 26.22
C ALA A 125 10.39 1.19 24.85
N TYR A 126 9.78 0.00 24.82
CA TYR A 126 9.45 -0.69 23.57
C TYR A 126 8.51 0.14 22.68
N LEU A 127 7.43 0.68 23.24
CA LEU A 127 6.43 1.44 22.49
C LEU A 127 7.02 2.73 21.91
N LEU A 128 7.81 3.46 22.69
CA LEU A 128 8.50 4.67 22.23
C LEU A 128 9.49 4.34 21.11
N ARG A 129 10.34 3.33 21.29
CA ARG A 129 11.26 2.86 20.24
C ARG A 129 10.52 2.45 18.97
N LYS A 130 9.40 1.74 19.11
CA LYS A 130 8.59 1.33 17.96
C LYS A 130 7.99 2.53 17.23
N ALA A 131 7.49 3.53 17.96
CA ALA A 131 7.00 4.77 17.38
C ALA A 131 8.10 5.50 16.59
N ASP A 132 9.29 5.60 17.18
CA ASP A 132 10.46 6.25 16.56
C ASP A 132 10.90 5.53 15.27
N VAL A 133 10.90 4.19 15.27
CA VAL A 133 11.18 3.40 14.07
C VAL A 133 10.14 3.64 12.98
N LEU A 134 8.85 3.59 13.32
CA LEU A 134 7.77 3.83 12.35
C LEU A 134 7.85 5.24 11.74
N GLU A 135 8.20 6.24 12.53
CA GLU A 135 8.38 7.61 12.08
C GLU A 135 9.58 7.76 11.14
N ARG A 136 10.73 7.18 11.50
CA ARG A 136 11.92 7.18 10.64
C ARG A 136 11.66 6.52 9.30
N LEU A 137 11.04 5.34 9.31
CA LEU A 137 10.69 4.61 8.09
C LEU A 137 9.69 5.39 7.24
N ALA A 138 8.65 5.98 7.83
CA ALA A 138 7.67 6.78 7.09
C ALA A 138 8.31 8.01 6.44
N ALA A 139 9.26 8.66 7.13
CA ALA A 139 10.02 9.78 6.58
C ALA A 139 10.97 9.34 5.46
N GLU A 140 11.62 8.19 5.60
CA GLU A 140 12.50 7.61 4.59
C GLU A 140 11.77 7.26 3.31
N VAL A 141 10.64 6.56 3.40
CA VAL A 141 9.76 6.27 2.26
C VAL A 141 9.29 7.57 1.60
N GLY A 142 8.99 8.60 2.40
CA GLY A 142 8.65 9.94 1.89
C GLY A 142 9.79 10.58 1.08
N ARG A 143 11.04 10.42 1.52
CA ARG A 143 12.22 10.91 0.79
C ARG A 143 12.45 10.14 -0.51
N PHE A 144 12.28 8.82 -0.51
CA PHE A 144 12.38 8.01 -1.73
C PHE A 144 11.36 8.44 -2.78
N ALA A 145 10.09 8.61 -2.37
CA ALA A 145 9.05 9.11 -3.27
C ALA A 145 9.38 10.52 -3.83
N ALA A 146 9.92 11.42 -3.00
CA ALA A 146 10.30 12.76 -3.45
C ALA A 146 11.50 12.76 -4.40
N ARG A 147 12.46 11.84 -4.19
CA ARG A 147 13.64 11.68 -5.07
C ARG A 147 13.23 11.13 -6.43
N ALA A 148 12.42 10.08 -6.48
CA ALA A 148 11.93 9.49 -7.72
C ALA A 148 11.21 10.51 -8.61
N ARG A 149 10.40 11.39 -8.01
CA ARG A 149 9.73 12.49 -8.74
C ARG A 149 10.71 13.48 -9.35
N LYS A 150 11.74 13.89 -8.60
CA LYS A 150 12.77 14.82 -9.09
C LYS A 150 13.62 14.25 -10.21
N GLU A 151 13.89 12.95 -10.19
CA GLU A 151 14.62 12.26 -11.27
C GLU A 151 13.75 12.15 -12.53
N ALA A 152 12.44 11.94 -12.36
CA ALA A 152 11.47 11.89 -13.46
C ALA A 152 11.22 13.25 -14.14
N GLU A 153 11.35 14.37 -13.42
CA GLU A 153 11.22 15.73 -13.99
C GLU A 153 12.47 16.19 -14.76
N ARG A 154 13.60 15.47 -14.62
CA ARG A 154 14.89 15.80 -15.26
C ARG A 154 15.21 14.98 -16.50
N SER A 155 14.41 13.94 -16.78
CA SER A 155 14.57 13.01 -17.91
C SER A 155 13.51 13.29 -18.96
#